data_AF-W7MNK4-F1
#
_entry.id   AF-W7MNK4-F1
#
_cell.length_a   1.000
_cell.length_b   1.000
_cell.length_c   1.000
_cell.angle_alpha   90.00
_cell.angle_beta   90.00
_cell.angle_gamma   90.00
#
_symmetry.space_group_name_H-M   'P 1'
#
loop_
_entity.id
_entity.type
_entity.pdbx_description
1 polymer ?
#
loop_
_entity_poly.entity_id
_entity_poly.type
_entity_poly.pdbx_seq_one_letter_code
_entity_poly.pdbx_strand_id
1 'polypeptide(L)'
;MRLLSLSFFTVALIGFVNAASFTELASQLPDCDIQCVTQAIPQSPCSMTNTTCLCTDQTFAGLTQACVLKNCTVKDSLTLMRVQNLACGVPVKSQQMKFRINALVACILAEICVILRIYSKLKIFGKLGPDDYAILIAGFATVPYIWLACRLADLGFGLNIWDITPFERLYELLKLFWIDQIMYSVHLYSTKISILFFLRGIFTTSEFKKLTVSIGIFVCLCGAATMITTGLQCLPASYNWTSWDAEHKGHCNDLNSQTYAFGGINMACDIVILVLPINHLWKLQVKGRQKIQLFVMFSLGIVVTVFSIIRLPFLISLGKTTNPTWEYVEVTIWSIWETELGMVCASLPAIRHLFKHLWPNAMATIASKMSFSSTNKDSTLDKSAGSWGGSRGARSKTDNKEYFELDERSLIGKGPDPATNVSSTNVHSMA
;
A
#
# COMPACT_ATOMS: atom_id res chain seq x y z
N MET A 1 -19.69 13.63 15.14
CA MET A 1 -18.94 14.46 16.12
C MET A 1 -17.67 14.92 15.42
N ARG A 2 -17.69 16.01 14.66
CA ARG A 2 -17.46 17.41 15.09
C ARG A 2 -16.21 17.56 15.97
N LEU A 3 -15.08 17.87 15.34
CA LEU A 3 -14.09 18.82 15.85
C LEU A 3 -13.43 19.48 14.63
N LEU A 4 -13.88 20.70 14.34
CA LEU A 4 -13.41 21.61 13.32
C LEU A 4 -12.74 22.78 14.04
N SER A 5 -11.72 23.34 13.38
CA SER A 5 -11.42 24.78 13.26
C SER A 5 -10.69 25.51 14.39
N LEU A 6 -9.95 26.54 13.92
CA LEU A 6 -9.09 27.53 14.59
C LEU A 6 -7.64 27.01 14.71
N SER A 7 -6.64 27.54 14.01
CA SER A 7 -6.41 28.94 13.65
C SER A 7 -5.20 29.03 12.70
N PHE A 8 -5.33 29.70 11.55
CA PHE A 8 -4.28 30.52 10.94
C PHE A 8 -4.92 31.40 9.86
N PHE A 9 -5.51 32.50 10.32
CA PHE A 9 -5.91 33.64 9.51
C PHE A 9 -4.86 34.71 9.80
N THR A 10 -3.83 34.83 8.96
CA THR A 10 -2.98 36.02 8.92
C THR A 10 -2.45 36.23 7.51
N VAL A 11 -3.01 37.27 6.88
CA VAL A 11 -2.41 38.15 5.89
C VAL A 11 -2.04 37.51 4.55
N ALA A 12 -2.98 37.63 3.62
CA ALA A 12 -2.69 37.69 2.19
C ALA A 12 -1.80 38.90 1.91
N LEU A 13 -0.48 38.70 2.00
CA LEU A 13 0.47 39.49 1.22
C LEU A 13 0.33 38.98 -0.20
N ILE A 14 -0.39 39.73 -1.03
CA ILE A 14 -0.33 39.63 -2.48
C ILE A 14 1.11 39.98 -2.84
N GLY A 15 1.98 38.97 -2.89
CA GLY A 15 3.15 39.05 -3.72
C GLY A 15 2.64 39.20 -5.15
N PHE A 16 2.73 40.41 -5.70
CA PHE A 16 2.74 40.58 -7.15
C PHE A 16 3.97 39.82 -7.63
N VAL A 17 3.79 38.53 -7.95
CA VAL A 17 4.63 37.93 -8.98
C VAL A 17 4.27 38.72 -10.22
N ASN A 18 5.23 39.44 -10.79
CA ASN A 18 5.07 40.02 -12.13
C ASN A 18 4.76 38.85 -13.06
N ALA A 19 3.47 38.59 -13.29
CA ALA A 19 3.05 37.71 -14.36
C ALA A 19 3.54 38.40 -15.64
N ALA A 20 4.54 37.80 -16.28
CA ALA A 20 5.00 38.25 -17.58
C ALA A 20 3.80 38.30 -18.52
N SER A 21 3.67 39.37 -19.30
CA SER A 21 2.48 39.52 -20.14
C SER A 21 2.42 38.41 -21.18
N PHE A 22 1.22 38.04 -21.62
CA PHE A 22 1.06 37.00 -22.64
C PHE A 22 1.92 37.27 -23.89
N THR A 23 2.13 38.55 -24.23
CA THR A 23 3.00 38.99 -25.33
C THR A 23 4.49 38.70 -25.12
N GLU A 24 4.97 38.71 -23.87
CA GLU A 24 6.37 38.37 -23.54
C GLU A 24 6.61 36.87 -23.64
N LEU A 25 5.63 36.04 -23.27
CA LEU A 25 5.72 34.59 -23.40
C LEU A 25 5.28 34.07 -24.78
N ALA A 26 4.63 34.89 -25.61
CA ALA A 26 4.20 34.51 -26.95
C ALA A 26 5.38 34.07 -27.83
N SER A 27 6.60 34.56 -27.57
CA SER A 27 7.81 34.11 -28.28
C SER A 27 8.20 32.66 -27.99
N GLN A 28 7.60 32.02 -26.98
CA GLN A 28 7.79 30.61 -26.65
C GLN A 28 6.73 29.72 -27.31
N LEU A 29 5.70 30.30 -27.95
CA LEU A 29 4.65 29.55 -28.60
C LEU A 29 5.08 29.11 -30.02
N PRO A 30 4.74 27.87 -30.42
CA PRO A 30 4.79 27.42 -31.80
C PRO A 30 3.90 28.27 -32.73
N ASP A 31 4.26 28.34 -34.01
CA ASP A 31 3.51 29.09 -35.04
C ASP A 31 2.04 28.65 -35.13
N CYS A 32 1.76 27.36 -34.94
CA CYS A 32 0.40 26.81 -34.97
C CYS A 32 -0.49 27.39 -33.86
N ASP A 33 0.05 27.48 -32.63
CA ASP A 33 -0.69 28.01 -31.49
C ASP A 33 -0.99 29.50 -31.67
N ILE A 34 -0.04 30.26 -32.24
CA ILE A 34 -0.23 31.68 -32.55
C ILE A 34 -1.39 31.86 -33.57
N GLN A 35 -1.49 30.99 -34.57
CA GLN A 35 -2.61 31.02 -35.53
C GLN A 35 -3.97 30.77 -34.83
N CYS A 36 -4.04 29.80 -33.92
CA CYS A 36 -5.27 29.53 -33.19
C CYS A 36 -5.64 30.65 -32.21
N VAL A 37 -4.67 31.22 -31.51
CA VAL A 37 -4.89 32.37 -30.61
C VAL A 37 -5.41 33.57 -31.40
N THR A 38 -4.76 33.91 -32.53
CA THR A 38 -5.17 35.05 -33.40
C THR A 38 -6.55 34.89 -34.01
N GLN A 39 -6.98 33.66 -34.29
CA GLN A 39 -8.35 33.37 -34.74
C GLN A 39 -9.40 33.48 -33.63
N ALA A 40 -9.03 33.17 -32.38
CA ALA A 40 -9.95 33.20 -31.24
C ALA A 40 -10.21 34.61 -30.71
N ILE A 41 -9.22 35.51 -30.79
CA ILE A 41 -9.31 36.89 -30.29
C ILE A 41 -10.49 37.70 -30.83
N PRO A 42 -10.72 37.81 -32.16
CA PRO A 42 -11.84 38.60 -32.69
C PRO A 42 -13.21 38.03 -32.32
N GLN A 43 -13.27 36.78 -31.83
CA GLN A 43 -14.50 36.12 -31.35
C GLN A 43 -14.71 36.29 -29.84
N SER A 44 -13.76 36.92 -29.15
CA SER A 44 -13.79 37.20 -27.71
C SER A 44 -13.87 38.72 -27.47
N PRO A 45 -14.33 39.17 -26.29
CA PRO A 45 -14.31 40.58 -25.92
C PRO A 45 -12.91 41.10 -25.55
N CYS A 46 -11.88 40.24 -25.60
CA CYS A 46 -10.54 40.55 -25.13
C CYS A 46 -9.61 41.06 -26.24
N SER A 47 -8.65 41.91 -25.86
CA SER A 47 -7.55 42.36 -26.73
C SER A 47 -6.27 41.59 -26.40
N MET A 48 -5.37 41.44 -27.39
CA MET A 48 -4.05 40.80 -27.25
C MET A 48 -3.19 41.36 -26.11
N THR A 49 -3.37 42.65 -25.79
CA THR A 49 -2.60 43.33 -24.75
C THR A 49 -3.21 43.17 -23.36
N ASN A 50 -4.46 42.72 -23.25
CA ASN A 50 -5.17 42.59 -21.99
C ASN A 50 -5.08 41.15 -21.46
N THR A 51 -3.93 40.83 -20.87
CA THR A 51 -3.64 39.49 -20.31
C THR A 51 -4.69 39.05 -19.28
N THR A 52 -5.16 39.96 -18.41
CA THR A 52 -6.18 39.63 -17.41
C THR A 52 -7.49 39.17 -18.05
N CYS A 53 -7.94 39.84 -19.11
CA CYS A 53 -9.14 39.44 -19.85
C CYS A 53 -8.99 38.04 -20.46
N LEU A 54 -7.87 37.80 -21.17
CA LEU A 54 -7.57 36.51 -21.81
C LEU A 54 -7.52 35.35 -20.79
N CYS A 55 -7.07 35.61 -19.57
CA CYS A 55 -7.00 34.63 -18.50
C CYS A 55 -8.35 34.29 -17.87
N THR A 56 -9.30 35.21 -17.90
CA THR A 56 -10.63 35.04 -17.29
C THR A 56 -11.71 34.61 -18.27
N ASP A 57 -11.51 34.86 -19.57
CA ASP A 57 -12.54 34.64 -20.58
C ASP A 57 -12.60 33.17 -21.02
N GLN A 58 -13.72 32.51 -20.69
CA GLN A 58 -13.95 31.10 -21.01
C GLN A 58 -14.17 30.87 -22.51
N THR A 59 -14.70 31.85 -23.23
CA THR A 59 -14.95 31.74 -24.68
C THR A 59 -13.64 31.71 -25.44
N PHE A 60 -12.71 32.62 -25.11
CA PHE A 60 -11.36 32.63 -25.64
C PHE A 60 -10.62 31.33 -25.33
N ALA A 61 -10.64 30.88 -24.06
CA ALA A 61 -9.97 29.64 -23.66
C ALA A 61 -10.55 28.43 -24.41
N GLY A 62 -11.88 28.32 -24.51
CA GLY A 62 -12.56 27.22 -25.20
C GLY A 62 -12.31 27.19 -26.70
N LEU A 63 -12.39 28.34 -27.39
CA LEU A 63 -12.14 28.45 -28.83
C LEU A 63 -10.68 28.16 -29.18
N THR A 64 -9.74 28.70 -28.40
CA THR A 64 -8.32 28.46 -28.58
C THR A 64 -8.00 26.98 -28.38
N GLN A 65 -8.49 26.38 -27.29
CA GLN A 65 -8.30 24.96 -27.02
C GLN A 65 -8.91 24.08 -28.11
N ALA A 66 -10.11 24.40 -28.59
CA ALA A 66 -10.77 23.64 -29.66
C ALA A 66 -10.00 23.72 -30.99
N CYS A 67 -9.44 24.88 -31.33
CA CYS A 67 -8.60 25.05 -32.53
C CYS A 67 -7.30 24.23 -32.42
N VAL A 68 -6.61 24.35 -31.29
CA VAL A 68 -5.31 23.71 -31.05
C VAL A 68 -5.43 22.19 -31.03
N LEU A 69 -6.46 21.65 -30.34
CA LEU A 69 -6.72 20.20 -30.32
C LEU A 69 -7.04 19.61 -31.70
N LYS A 70 -7.49 20.45 -32.64
CA LYS A 70 -7.85 20.02 -33.99
C LYS A 70 -6.71 20.17 -35.00
N ASN A 71 -5.91 21.22 -34.88
CA ASN A 71 -4.98 21.64 -35.93
C ASN A 71 -3.50 21.56 -35.53
N CYS A 72 -3.17 21.50 -34.24
CA CYS A 72 -1.79 21.52 -33.74
C CYS A 72 -1.39 20.19 -33.10
N THR A 73 -0.10 20.03 -32.81
CA THR A 73 0.39 18.80 -32.15
C THR A 73 0.04 18.80 -30.66
N VAL A 74 0.05 17.62 -30.02
CA VAL A 74 -0.17 17.53 -28.57
C VAL A 74 0.91 18.30 -27.80
N LYS A 75 2.16 18.29 -28.28
CA LYS A 75 3.27 19.05 -27.68
C LYS A 75 3.01 20.55 -27.72
N ASP A 76 2.48 21.07 -28.83
CA ASP A 76 2.08 22.47 -28.95
C ASP A 76 0.97 22.79 -27.94
N SER A 77 -0.06 21.95 -27.87
CA SER A 77 -1.16 22.13 -26.92
C SER A 77 -0.71 22.21 -25.45
N LEU A 78 0.26 21.38 -25.05
CA LEU A 78 0.84 21.40 -23.72
C LEU A 78 1.70 22.66 -23.49
N THR A 79 2.44 23.07 -24.51
CA THR A 79 3.26 24.30 -24.46
C THR A 79 2.38 25.53 -24.31
N LEU A 80 1.29 25.61 -25.07
CA LEU A 80 0.28 26.65 -24.92
C LEU A 80 -0.33 26.67 -23.53
N MET A 81 -0.77 25.52 -23.00
CA MET A 81 -1.33 25.46 -21.64
C MET A 81 -0.32 25.94 -20.59
N ARG A 82 0.95 25.57 -20.72
CA ARG A 82 2.02 26.05 -19.83
C ARG A 82 2.18 27.57 -19.93
N VAL A 83 2.36 28.09 -21.13
CA VAL A 83 2.56 29.52 -21.40
C VAL A 83 1.37 30.34 -20.90
N GLN A 84 0.15 29.89 -21.20
CA GLN A 84 -1.06 30.54 -20.74
C GLN A 84 -1.13 30.55 -19.20
N ASN A 85 -0.86 29.43 -18.54
CA ASN A 85 -0.85 29.37 -17.07
C ASN A 85 0.19 30.32 -16.46
N LEU A 86 1.40 30.37 -17.02
CA LEU A 86 2.46 31.28 -16.56
C LEU A 86 2.10 32.76 -16.79
N ALA A 87 1.55 33.09 -17.96
CA ALA A 87 1.08 34.44 -18.29
C ALA A 87 -0.08 34.90 -17.39
N CYS A 88 -0.93 33.95 -16.96
CA CYS A 88 -2.02 34.21 -16.02
C CYS A 88 -1.58 34.24 -14.55
N GLY A 89 -0.27 34.11 -14.27
CA GLY A 89 0.25 34.09 -12.91
C GLY A 89 -0.18 32.88 -12.09
N VAL A 90 -0.61 31.79 -12.74
CA VAL A 90 -0.96 30.55 -12.06
C VAL A 90 0.34 29.91 -11.54
N PRO A 91 0.51 29.74 -10.22
CA PRO A 91 1.74 29.20 -9.69
C PRO A 91 1.88 27.72 -10.08
N VAL A 92 3.11 27.33 -10.46
CA VAL A 92 3.46 25.91 -10.68
C VAL A 92 3.37 25.19 -9.34
N LYS A 93 2.29 24.43 -9.16
CA LYS A 93 2.10 23.62 -7.96
C LYS A 93 2.94 22.34 -8.08
N SER A 94 3.47 21.85 -6.95
CA SER A 94 4.24 20.60 -6.90
C SER A 94 3.78 19.71 -5.75
N GLN A 95 3.55 18.42 -6.05
CA GLN A 95 3.34 17.34 -5.07
C GLN A 95 4.55 16.40 -4.96
N GLN A 96 5.65 16.69 -5.65
CA GLN A 96 6.83 15.81 -5.71
C GLN A 96 7.37 15.45 -4.31
N MET A 97 7.50 16.45 -3.43
CA MET A 97 8.00 16.24 -2.07
C MET A 97 7.05 15.39 -1.23
N LYS A 98 5.73 15.63 -1.35
CA LYS A 98 4.71 14.83 -0.67
C LYS A 98 4.82 13.36 -1.10
N PHE A 99 4.93 13.10 -2.40
CA PHE A 99 5.09 11.77 -2.95
C PHE A 99 6.37 11.08 -2.44
N ARG A 100 7.53 11.74 -2.55
CA ARG A 100 8.82 11.19 -2.08
C ARG A 100 8.82 10.82 -0.61
N ILE A 101 8.32 11.71 0.26
CA ILE A 101 8.31 11.48 1.70
C ILE A 101 7.44 10.26 2.03
N ASN A 102 6.24 10.17 1.45
CA ASN A 102 5.36 9.03 1.68
C ASN A 102 5.99 7.72 1.19
N ALA A 103 6.58 7.71 0.00
CA ALA A 103 7.25 6.54 -0.55
C ALA A 103 8.40 6.06 0.35
N LEU A 104 9.30 6.97 0.75
CA LEU A 104 10.43 6.64 1.61
C LEU A 104 9.99 6.13 2.98
N VAL A 105 9.06 6.81 3.63
CA VAL A 105 8.59 6.43 4.98
C VAL A 105 7.95 5.05 4.95
N ALA A 106 7.06 4.77 3.99
CA ALA A 106 6.37 3.50 3.89
C ALA A 106 7.34 2.35 3.60
N CYS A 107 8.24 2.51 2.63
CA CYS A 107 9.17 1.46 2.23
C CYS A 107 10.24 1.18 3.31
N ILE A 108 10.79 2.22 3.95
CA ILE A 108 11.75 2.05 5.05
C ILE A 108 11.09 1.30 6.22
N LEU A 109 9.85 1.65 6.55
CA LEU A 109 9.09 0.99 7.60
C LEU A 109 8.89 -0.51 7.29
N ALA A 110 8.51 -0.85 6.06
CA ALA A 110 8.33 -2.23 5.63
C ALA A 110 9.65 -3.02 5.66
N GLU A 111 10.74 -2.46 5.14
CA GLU A 111 12.05 -3.10 5.13
C GLU A 111 12.56 -3.39 6.55
N ILE A 112 12.45 -2.43 7.47
CA ILE A 112 12.81 -2.66 8.88
C ILE A 112 12.00 -3.85 9.44
N CYS A 113 10.70 -3.93 9.13
CA CYS A 113 9.85 -5.02 9.59
C CYS A 113 10.25 -6.38 8.98
N VAL A 114 10.60 -6.42 7.70
CA VAL A 114 11.07 -7.65 7.03
C VAL A 114 12.41 -8.10 7.62
N ILE A 115 13.36 -7.19 7.81
CA ILE A 115 14.66 -7.50 8.44
C ILE A 115 14.45 -8.07 9.84
N LEU A 116 13.61 -7.44 10.67
CA LEU A 116 13.28 -7.92 12.00
C LEU A 116 12.62 -9.30 11.98
N ARG A 117 11.72 -9.55 11.01
CA ARG A 117 11.09 -10.86 10.81
C ARG A 117 12.13 -11.94 10.50
N ILE A 118 13.02 -11.70 9.55
CA ILE A 118 14.04 -12.67 9.13
C ILE A 118 15.01 -12.94 10.28
N TYR A 119 15.46 -11.88 10.97
CA TYR A 119 16.27 -12.01 12.18
C TYR A 119 15.58 -12.86 13.25
N SER A 120 14.29 -12.61 13.49
CA SER A 120 13.49 -13.40 14.43
C SER A 120 13.40 -14.87 14.04
N LYS A 121 13.17 -15.17 12.76
CA LYS A 121 13.03 -16.56 12.30
C LYS A 121 14.34 -17.32 12.38
N LEU A 122 15.45 -16.70 11.97
CA LEU A 122 16.78 -17.30 12.06
C LEU A 122 17.22 -17.52 13.50
N LYS A 123 17.03 -16.54 14.39
CA LYS A 123 17.48 -16.65 15.79
C LYS A 123 16.63 -17.57 16.65
N ILE A 124 15.31 -17.57 16.46
CA ILE A 124 14.39 -18.34 17.33
C ILE A 124 14.16 -19.75 16.77
N PHE A 125 13.96 -19.89 15.46
CA PHE A 125 13.55 -21.15 14.85
C PHE A 125 14.67 -21.85 14.07
N GLY A 126 15.76 -21.16 13.75
CA GLY A 126 16.89 -21.72 13.00
C GLY A 126 16.60 -22.09 11.55
N LYS A 127 15.39 -21.80 11.04
CA LYS A 127 14.97 -22.13 9.68
C LYS A 127 13.96 -21.13 9.13
N LEU A 128 14.02 -20.89 7.83
CA LEU A 128 13.06 -20.07 7.09
C LEU A 128 11.94 -20.94 6.53
N GLY A 129 10.70 -20.46 6.67
CA GLY A 129 9.51 -21.08 6.11
C GLY A 129 9.21 -20.64 4.68
N PRO A 130 8.27 -21.30 3.99
CA PRO A 130 7.80 -20.87 2.66
C PRO A 130 7.21 -19.46 2.66
N ASP A 131 6.60 -19.03 3.78
CA ASP A 131 6.12 -17.67 3.99
C ASP A 131 7.25 -16.63 3.97
N ASP A 132 8.44 -17.01 4.43
CA ASP A 132 9.61 -16.13 4.53
C ASP A 132 10.28 -15.91 3.17
N TYR A 133 10.27 -16.90 2.27
CA TYR A 133 10.78 -16.71 0.90
C TYR A 133 9.88 -15.76 0.09
N ALA A 134 8.56 -15.88 0.23
CA ALA A 134 7.63 -14.99 -0.47
C ALA A 134 7.78 -13.52 -0.03
N ILE A 135 7.98 -13.25 1.27
CA ILE A 135 8.19 -11.87 1.74
C ILE A 135 9.60 -11.34 1.42
N LEU A 136 10.61 -12.21 1.33
CA LEU A 136 11.94 -11.81 0.87
C LEU A 136 11.92 -11.35 -0.59
N ILE A 137 11.14 -12.01 -1.45
CA ILE A 137 10.93 -11.55 -2.84
C ILE A 137 10.32 -10.14 -2.84
N ALA A 138 9.34 -9.89 -1.97
CA ALA A 138 8.75 -8.56 -1.82
C ALA A 138 9.79 -7.53 -1.34
N GLY A 139 10.55 -7.83 -0.28
CA GLY A 139 11.60 -6.93 0.25
C GLY A 139 12.69 -6.62 -0.78
N PHE A 140 13.21 -7.62 -1.50
CA PHE A 140 14.18 -7.37 -2.56
C PHE A 140 13.63 -6.49 -3.68
N ALA A 141 12.32 -6.56 -3.97
CA ALA A 141 11.67 -5.68 -4.92
C ALA A 141 11.47 -4.25 -4.37
N THR A 142 11.50 -4.04 -3.05
CA THR A 142 11.29 -2.72 -2.42
C THR A 142 12.46 -1.77 -2.71
N VAL A 143 13.69 -2.29 -2.85
CA VAL A 143 14.88 -1.49 -3.20
C VAL A 143 14.74 -0.76 -4.54
N PRO A 144 14.50 -1.45 -5.68
CA PRO A 144 14.26 -0.76 -6.94
C PRO A 144 12.98 0.08 -6.90
N TYR A 145 11.96 -0.28 -6.11
CA TYR A 145 10.73 0.48 -5.97
C TYR A 145 10.97 1.88 -5.34
N ILE A 146 11.77 1.96 -4.28
CA ILE A 146 12.19 3.25 -3.69
C ILE A 146 12.94 4.09 -4.72
N TRP A 147 13.89 3.48 -5.44
CA TRP A 147 14.66 4.19 -6.47
C TRP A 147 13.75 4.74 -7.57
N LEU A 148 12.79 3.93 -8.06
CA LEU A 148 11.79 4.36 -9.04
C LEU A 148 10.97 5.54 -8.53
N ALA A 149 10.45 5.47 -7.29
CA ALA A 149 9.67 6.55 -6.70
C ALA A 149 10.45 7.88 -6.61
N CYS A 150 11.72 7.83 -6.18
CA CYS A 150 12.59 9.02 -6.18
C CYS A 150 12.83 9.55 -7.60
N ARG A 151 13.14 8.66 -8.55
CA ARG A 151 13.43 9.04 -9.94
C ARG A 151 12.21 9.63 -10.64
N LEU A 152 11.02 9.06 -10.45
CA LEU A 152 9.75 9.59 -10.97
C LEU A 152 9.52 11.02 -10.47
N ALA A 153 9.75 11.24 -9.18
CA ALA A 153 9.62 12.56 -8.60
C ALA A 153 10.67 13.55 -9.13
N ASP A 154 11.89 13.11 -9.46
CA ASP A 154 12.93 13.94 -10.09
C ASP A 154 12.53 14.34 -11.53
N LEU A 155 11.88 13.44 -12.25
CA LEU A 155 11.48 13.66 -13.64
C LEU A 155 10.25 14.56 -13.80
N GLY A 156 9.47 14.78 -12.73
CA GLY A 156 8.31 15.67 -12.77
C GLY A 156 7.00 15.06 -12.25
N PHE A 157 7.01 13.84 -11.71
CA PHE A 157 5.78 13.22 -11.21
C PHE A 157 5.22 14.00 -10.01
N GLY A 158 3.97 14.45 -10.13
CA GLY A 158 3.36 15.41 -9.20
C GLY A 158 3.52 16.88 -9.58
N LEU A 159 3.99 17.17 -10.80
CA LEU A 159 3.75 18.43 -11.51
C LEU A 159 2.60 18.22 -12.51
N ASN A 160 2.01 19.31 -12.99
CA ASN A 160 1.11 19.21 -14.13
C ASN A 160 1.86 18.77 -15.37
N ILE A 161 1.21 18.03 -16.26
CA ILE A 161 1.86 17.44 -17.44
C ILE A 161 2.51 18.50 -18.35
N TRP A 162 1.91 19.69 -18.46
CA TRP A 162 2.45 20.83 -19.21
C TRP A 162 3.62 21.55 -18.51
N ASP A 163 3.82 21.34 -17.21
CA ASP A 163 4.94 21.90 -16.46
C ASP A 163 6.23 21.06 -16.59
N ILE A 164 6.12 19.84 -17.15
CA ILE A 164 7.24 18.90 -17.32
C ILE A 164 8.01 19.26 -18.60
N THR A 165 9.11 19.99 -18.43
CA THR A 165 10.02 20.35 -19.53
C THR A 165 11.47 19.93 -19.23
N PRO A 166 12.23 19.50 -20.24
CA PRO A 166 11.81 19.28 -21.64
C PRO A 166 11.03 17.95 -21.81
N PHE A 167 10.33 17.77 -22.94
CA PHE A 167 9.40 16.64 -23.15
C PHE A 167 10.10 15.25 -23.11
N GLU A 168 11.41 15.18 -23.30
CA GLU A 168 12.21 13.96 -23.11
C GLU A 168 12.05 13.39 -21.70
N ARG A 169 11.90 14.26 -20.69
CA ARG A 169 11.63 13.83 -19.30
C ARG A 169 10.28 13.16 -19.17
N LEU A 170 9.28 13.57 -19.96
CA LEU A 170 7.95 12.97 -19.94
C LEU A 170 7.98 11.55 -20.51
N TYR A 171 8.70 11.30 -21.60
CA TYR A 171 8.91 9.93 -22.12
C TYR A 171 9.62 9.04 -21.08
N GLU A 172 10.67 9.54 -20.43
CA GLU A 172 11.38 8.78 -19.38
C GLU A 172 10.45 8.50 -18.18
N LEU A 173 9.68 9.50 -17.75
CA LEU A 173 8.75 9.39 -16.64
C LEU A 173 7.68 8.32 -16.92
N LEU A 174 7.02 8.37 -18.07
CA LEU A 174 5.97 7.41 -18.42
C LEU A 174 6.53 5.99 -18.56
N LYS A 175 7.75 5.85 -19.09
CA LYS A 175 8.43 4.56 -19.18
C LYS A 175 8.73 3.98 -17.81
N LEU A 176 9.26 4.78 -16.88
CA LEU A 176 9.51 4.34 -15.51
C LEU A 176 8.22 4.07 -14.75
N PHE A 177 7.16 4.85 -15.00
CA PHE A 177 5.85 4.66 -14.39
C PHE A 177 5.23 3.31 -14.80
N TRP A 178 5.40 2.90 -16.07
CA TRP A 178 4.99 1.58 -16.52
C TRP A 178 5.76 0.45 -15.79
N ILE A 179 7.07 0.61 -15.57
CA ILE A 179 7.87 -0.34 -14.79
C ILE A 179 7.40 -0.37 -13.32
N ASP A 180 7.05 0.79 -12.76
CA ASP A 180 6.51 0.94 -11.40
C ASP A 180 5.23 0.13 -11.20
N GLN A 181 4.31 0.15 -12.18
CA GLN A 181 3.07 -0.65 -12.15
C GLN A 181 3.34 -2.16 -12.08
N ILE A 182 4.37 -2.64 -12.78
CA ILE A 182 4.77 -4.06 -12.75
C ILE A 182 5.38 -4.39 -11.38
N MET A 183 6.25 -3.52 -10.85
CA MET A 183 6.85 -3.70 -9.51
C MET A 183 5.79 -3.69 -8.40
N TYR A 184 4.81 -2.80 -8.48
CA TYR A 184 3.65 -2.77 -7.58
C TYR A 184 2.91 -4.10 -7.59
N SER A 185 2.66 -4.68 -8.77
CA SER A 185 2.01 -5.99 -8.89
C SER A 185 2.83 -7.08 -8.18
N VAL A 186 4.15 -7.12 -8.38
CA VAL A 186 5.03 -8.08 -7.71
C VAL A 186 4.93 -7.97 -6.19
N HIS A 187 5.00 -6.76 -5.62
CA HIS A 187 4.87 -6.53 -4.17
C HIS A 187 3.53 -7.01 -3.62
N LEU A 188 2.45 -6.61 -4.30
CA LEU A 188 1.10 -6.86 -3.87
C LEU A 188 0.79 -8.36 -3.82
N TYR A 189 1.09 -9.10 -4.89
CA TYR A 189 0.78 -10.52 -4.95
C TYR A 189 1.73 -11.35 -4.08
N SER A 190 3.04 -11.04 -4.04
CA SER A 190 3.98 -11.76 -3.17
C SER A 190 3.65 -11.63 -1.68
N THR A 191 3.21 -10.44 -1.25
CA THR A 191 2.75 -10.18 0.12
C THR A 191 1.52 -11.02 0.48
N LYS A 192 0.49 -11.05 -0.39
CA LYS A 192 -0.71 -11.88 -0.18
C LYS A 192 -0.36 -13.37 -0.09
N ILE A 193 0.55 -13.84 -0.93
CA ILE A 193 1.03 -15.24 -0.89
C ILE A 193 1.79 -15.53 0.41
N SER A 194 2.61 -14.59 0.92
CA SER A 194 3.26 -14.75 2.22
C SER A 194 2.24 -14.88 3.35
N ILE A 195 1.19 -14.06 3.36
CA ILE A 195 0.10 -14.13 4.35
C ILE A 195 -0.62 -15.49 4.28
N LEU A 196 -0.94 -15.96 3.08
CA LEU A 196 -1.60 -17.26 2.89
C LEU A 196 -0.73 -18.43 3.36
N PHE A 197 0.58 -18.42 3.07
CA PHE A 197 1.49 -19.44 3.60
C PHE A 197 1.59 -19.40 5.12
N PHE A 198 1.57 -18.21 5.70
CA PHE A 198 1.55 -18.04 7.15
C PHE A 198 0.27 -18.60 7.77
N LEU A 199 -0.91 -18.27 7.22
CA LEU A 199 -2.19 -18.81 7.68
C LEU A 199 -2.24 -20.34 7.58
N ARG A 200 -1.70 -20.91 6.51
CA ARG A 200 -1.56 -22.36 6.34
C ARG A 200 -0.69 -23.02 7.41
N GLY A 201 0.33 -22.30 7.91
CA GLY A 201 1.20 -22.76 8.98
C GLY A 201 0.52 -22.78 10.35
N ILE A 202 -0.38 -21.82 10.63
CA ILE A 202 -1.11 -21.75 11.90
C ILE A 202 -2.18 -22.83 12.01
N PHE A 203 -3.02 -22.95 10.98
CA PHE A 203 -4.18 -23.83 11.03
C PHE A 203 -3.83 -25.19 10.44
N THR A 204 -3.84 -26.22 11.27
CA THR A 204 -3.38 -27.56 10.88
C THR A 204 -4.47 -28.42 10.23
N THR A 205 -5.74 -27.98 10.23
CA THR A 205 -6.87 -28.73 9.69
C THR A 205 -6.77 -28.92 8.18
N SER A 206 -7.01 -30.15 7.71
CA SER A 206 -6.87 -30.52 6.29
C SER A 206 -7.74 -29.67 5.35
N GLU A 207 -8.97 -29.37 5.77
CA GLU A 207 -9.90 -28.56 4.99
C GLU A 207 -9.44 -27.11 4.84
N PHE A 208 -8.90 -26.52 5.92
CA PHE A 208 -8.33 -25.17 5.86
C PHE A 208 -7.10 -25.10 4.95
N LYS A 209 -6.23 -26.12 5.01
CA LYS A 209 -5.05 -26.20 4.14
C LYS A 209 -5.42 -26.27 2.67
N LYS A 210 -6.40 -27.11 2.30
CA LYS A 210 -6.91 -27.20 0.92
C LYS A 210 -7.47 -25.84 0.47
N LEU A 211 -8.33 -25.23 1.27
CA LEU A 211 -8.93 -23.93 0.96
C LEU A 211 -7.88 -22.82 0.76
N THR A 212 -6.90 -22.76 1.66
CA THR A 212 -5.81 -21.76 1.59
C THR A 212 -4.95 -21.95 0.34
N VAL A 213 -4.67 -23.20 -0.06
CA VAL A 213 -3.94 -23.50 -1.30
C VAL A 213 -4.77 -23.12 -2.53
N SER A 214 -6.07 -23.42 -2.56
CA SER A 214 -6.96 -23.02 -3.66
C SER A 214 -7.00 -21.50 -3.83
N ILE A 215 -7.11 -20.74 -2.74
CA ILE A 215 -7.06 -19.27 -2.78
C ILE A 215 -5.68 -18.79 -3.21
N GLY A 216 -4.60 -19.42 -2.72
CA GLY A 216 -3.23 -19.08 -3.13
C GLY A 216 -2.99 -19.27 -4.63
N ILE A 217 -3.47 -20.37 -5.21
CA ILE A 217 -3.41 -20.61 -6.66
C ILE A 217 -4.19 -19.53 -7.40
N PHE A 218 -5.40 -19.20 -6.95
CA PHE A 218 -6.20 -18.13 -7.55
C PHE A 218 -5.47 -16.78 -7.51
N VAL A 219 -4.89 -16.40 -6.36
CA VAL A 219 -4.12 -15.15 -6.20
C VAL A 219 -2.89 -15.13 -7.12
N CYS A 220 -2.17 -16.25 -7.25
CA CYS A 220 -1.05 -16.38 -8.19
C CYS A 220 -1.51 -16.21 -9.65
N LEU A 221 -2.63 -16.81 -10.03
CA LEU A 221 -3.19 -16.67 -11.38
C LEU A 221 -3.62 -15.23 -11.66
N CYS A 222 -4.27 -14.57 -10.71
CA CYS A 222 -4.58 -13.14 -10.81
C CYS A 222 -3.31 -12.31 -10.97
N GLY A 223 -2.27 -12.58 -10.18
CA GLY A 223 -1.00 -11.87 -10.29
C GLY A 223 -0.31 -12.05 -11.63
N ALA A 224 -0.25 -13.29 -12.12
CA ALA A 224 0.28 -13.58 -13.46
C ALA A 224 -0.52 -12.87 -14.56
N ALA A 225 -1.86 -12.91 -14.49
CA ALA A 225 -2.73 -12.23 -15.44
C ALA A 225 -2.50 -10.71 -15.43
N THR A 226 -2.45 -10.09 -14.25
CA THR A 226 -2.17 -8.65 -14.11
C THR A 226 -0.80 -8.27 -14.64
N MET A 227 0.25 -9.04 -14.35
CA MET A 227 1.59 -8.77 -14.87
C MET A 227 1.66 -8.91 -16.41
N ILE A 228 1.07 -9.96 -16.97
CA ILE A 228 1.06 -10.18 -18.43
C ILE A 228 0.27 -9.06 -19.12
N THR A 229 -0.90 -8.73 -18.59
CA THR A 229 -1.78 -7.71 -19.19
C THR A 229 -1.15 -6.32 -19.09
N THR A 230 -0.54 -5.96 -17.95
CA THR A 230 0.18 -4.68 -17.77
C THR A 230 1.43 -4.62 -18.64
N GLY A 231 2.16 -5.73 -18.75
CA GLY A 231 3.34 -5.84 -19.62
C GLY A 231 3.00 -5.70 -21.11
N LEU A 232 1.82 -6.16 -21.52
CA LEU A 232 1.32 -6.14 -22.90
C LEU A 232 0.16 -5.15 -23.11
N GLN A 233 0.01 -4.16 -22.23
CA GLN A 233 -1.15 -3.26 -22.26
C GLN A 233 -1.17 -2.37 -23.52
N CYS A 234 -0.01 -2.16 -24.14
CA CYS A 234 0.13 -1.49 -25.42
C CYS A 234 1.07 -2.28 -26.36
N LEU A 235 0.73 -2.28 -27.65
CA LEU A 235 1.50 -2.91 -28.72
C LEU A 235 1.86 -1.87 -29.80
N PRO A 236 3.15 -1.66 -30.11
CA PRO A 236 4.33 -2.21 -29.43
C PRO A 236 4.47 -1.70 -27.99
N ALA A 237 5.24 -2.37 -27.13
CA ALA A 237 5.40 -2.00 -25.73
C ALA A 237 5.91 -0.55 -25.53
N SER A 238 6.66 -0.02 -26.50
CA SER A 238 7.09 1.38 -26.52
C SER A 238 5.96 2.40 -26.56
N TYR A 239 4.81 1.98 -27.07
CA TYR A 239 3.63 2.83 -27.15
C TYR A 239 3.06 3.21 -25.78
N ASN A 240 3.44 2.49 -24.70
CA ASN A 240 3.11 2.90 -23.32
C ASN A 240 3.60 4.30 -22.96
N TRP A 241 4.81 4.67 -23.40
CA TRP A 241 5.41 5.95 -23.06
C TRP A 241 5.45 6.93 -24.23
N THR A 242 5.13 6.50 -25.45
CA THR A 242 5.05 7.38 -26.62
C THR A 242 3.61 7.73 -27.03
N SER A 243 2.59 7.04 -26.54
CA SER A 243 1.19 7.30 -26.96
C SER A 243 0.68 8.71 -26.66
N TRP A 244 1.24 9.39 -25.68
CA TRP A 244 0.79 10.72 -25.27
C TRP A 244 1.03 11.81 -26.33
N ASP A 245 2.00 11.64 -27.23
CA ASP A 245 2.34 12.65 -28.24
C ASP A 245 1.47 12.58 -29.51
N ALA A 246 0.72 11.48 -29.69
CA ALA A 246 -0.06 11.16 -30.88
C ALA A 246 0.74 11.14 -32.21
N GLU A 247 2.07 11.15 -32.16
CA GLU A 247 2.96 11.06 -33.34
C GLU A 247 3.27 9.59 -33.67
N HIS A 248 3.22 8.72 -32.67
CA HIS A 248 3.52 7.31 -32.81
C HIS A 248 2.28 6.48 -33.11
N LYS A 249 2.47 5.36 -33.83
CA LYS A 249 1.39 4.41 -34.13
C LYS A 249 1.47 3.21 -33.18
N GLY A 250 0.34 2.86 -32.60
CA GLY A 250 0.18 1.68 -31.77
C GLY A 250 -1.26 1.54 -31.28
N HIS A 251 -1.52 0.46 -30.57
CA HIS A 251 -2.82 0.23 -29.94
C HIS A 251 -2.61 -0.17 -28.49
N CYS A 252 -3.39 0.44 -27.60
CA CYS A 252 -3.46 0.08 -26.19
C CYS A 252 -4.83 -0.50 -25.88
N ASN A 253 -4.88 -1.43 -24.93
CA ASN A 253 -6.14 -1.81 -24.31
C ASN A 253 -6.76 -0.62 -23.57
N ASP A 254 -8.04 -0.73 -23.22
CA ASP A 254 -8.69 0.24 -22.34
C ASP A 254 -8.08 0.19 -20.94
N LEU A 255 -7.13 1.10 -20.70
CA LEU A 255 -6.38 1.21 -19.45
C LEU A 255 -7.31 1.50 -18.26
N ASN A 256 -8.42 2.22 -18.48
CA ASN A 256 -9.37 2.52 -17.41
C ASN A 256 -10.12 1.26 -17.01
N SER A 257 -10.67 0.53 -17.98
CA SER A 257 -11.36 -0.74 -17.75
C SER A 257 -10.45 -1.78 -17.10
N GLN A 258 -9.20 -1.88 -17.57
CA GLN A 258 -8.17 -2.74 -16.97
C GLN A 258 -7.92 -2.37 -15.50
N THR A 259 -7.75 -1.08 -15.21
CA THR A 259 -7.46 -0.60 -13.85
C THR A 259 -8.63 -0.86 -12.89
N TYR A 260 -9.88 -0.66 -13.34
CA TYR A 260 -11.07 -1.00 -12.54
C TYR A 260 -11.19 -2.50 -12.26
N ALA A 261 -10.98 -3.34 -13.28
CA ALA A 261 -11.04 -4.79 -13.12
C ALA A 261 -9.99 -5.29 -12.11
N PHE A 262 -8.74 -4.84 -12.25
CA PHE A 262 -7.67 -5.22 -11.34
C PHE A 262 -7.84 -4.65 -9.93
N GLY A 263 -8.30 -3.40 -9.81
CA GLY A 263 -8.65 -2.81 -8.52
C GLY A 263 -9.74 -3.61 -7.78
N GLY A 264 -10.80 -4.00 -8.49
CA GLY A 264 -11.89 -4.81 -7.94
C GLY A 264 -11.46 -6.22 -7.53
N ILE A 265 -10.71 -6.93 -8.38
CA ILE A 265 -10.17 -8.26 -8.08
C ILE A 265 -9.24 -8.20 -6.87
N ASN A 266 -8.34 -7.21 -6.82
CA ASN A 266 -7.43 -7.03 -5.70
C ASN A 266 -8.17 -6.84 -4.37
N MET A 267 -9.17 -5.94 -4.36
CA MET A 267 -10.00 -5.69 -3.19
C MET A 267 -10.76 -6.95 -2.75
N ALA A 268 -11.30 -7.72 -3.70
CA ALA A 268 -11.95 -8.99 -3.39
C ALA A 268 -10.97 -9.99 -2.75
N CYS A 269 -9.75 -10.09 -3.27
CA CYS A 269 -8.70 -10.92 -2.67
C CYS A 269 -8.36 -10.49 -1.24
N ASP A 270 -8.29 -9.18 -0.96
CA ASP A 270 -8.05 -8.68 0.41
C ASP A 270 -9.16 -9.10 1.37
N ILE A 271 -10.43 -8.93 0.96
CA ILE A 271 -11.59 -9.32 1.78
C ILE A 271 -11.59 -10.84 2.03
N VAL A 272 -11.32 -11.64 1.00
CA VAL A 272 -11.29 -13.11 1.13
C VAL A 272 -10.19 -13.55 2.10
N ILE A 273 -8.98 -13.02 1.98
CA ILE A 273 -7.85 -13.34 2.87
C ILE A 273 -8.16 -12.90 4.31
N LEU A 274 -8.80 -11.74 4.48
CA LEU A 274 -9.20 -11.20 5.77
C LEU A 274 -10.24 -12.09 6.48
N VAL A 275 -11.26 -12.53 5.75
CA VAL A 275 -12.37 -13.33 6.30
C VAL A 275 -11.98 -14.79 6.55
N LEU A 276 -11.01 -15.30 5.78
CA LEU A 276 -10.56 -16.70 5.83
C LEU A 276 -10.32 -17.24 7.25
N PRO A 277 -9.53 -16.59 8.13
CA PRO A 277 -9.30 -17.08 9.50
C PRO A 277 -10.51 -16.93 10.44
N ILE A 278 -11.43 -15.98 10.20
CA ILE A 278 -12.54 -15.69 11.12
C ILE A 278 -13.45 -16.91 11.28
N ASN A 279 -13.83 -17.53 10.15
CA ASN A 279 -14.75 -18.67 10.13
C ASN A 279 -14.23 -19.86 10.94
N HIS A 280 -12.91 -20.07 10.92
CA HIS A 280 -12.26 -21.14 11.68
C HIS A 280 -12.03 -20.74 13.15
N LEU A 281 -11.73 -19.47 13.41
CA LEU A 281 -11.55 -18.92 14.77
C LEU A 281 -12.81 -19.06 15.64
N TRP A 282 -14.01 -18.97 15.04
CA TRP A 282 -15.26 -19.12 15.78
C TRP A 282 -15.54 -20.55 16.21
N LYS A 283 -14.98 -21.54 15.49
CA LYS A 283 -15.23 -22.96 15.72
C LYS A 283 -14.11 -23.65 16.50
N LEU A 284 -12.96 -23.02 16.65
CA LEU A 284 -11.76 -23.65 17.20
C LEU A 284 -11.40 -23.04 18.57
N GLN A 285 -11.24 -23.88 19.60
CA GLN A 285 -10.74 -23.49 20.92
C GLN A 285 -9.24 -23.18 20.84
N VAL A 286 -8.90 -22.06 20.22
CA VAL A 286 -7.51 -21.65 19.99
C VAL A 286 -6.89 -21.18 21.32
N LYS A 287 -5.69 -21.67 21.65
CA LYS A 287 -4.91 -21.21 22.81
C LYS A 287 -4.75 -19.68 22.74
N GLY A 288 -4.97 -18.97 23.85
CA GLY A 288 -5.06 -17.49 23.87
C GLY A 288 -3.88 -16.75 23.21
N ARG A 289 -2.68 -17.35 23.17
CA ARG A 289 -1.50 -16.80 22.50
C ARG A 289 -1.64 -16.70 20.97
N GLN A 290 -2.22 -17.69 20.31
CA GLN A 290 -2.47 -17.68 18.86
C GLN A 290 -3.63 -16.74 18.50
N LYS A 291 -4.62 -16.61 19.40
CA LYS A 291 -5.76 -15.68 19.24
C LYS A 291 -5.30 -14.22 19.13
N ILE A 292 -4.27 -13.82 19.88
CA ILE A 292 -3.72 -12.46 19.81
C ILE A 292 -3.01 -12.19 18.47
N GLN A 293 -2.25 -13.16 17.94
CA GLN A 293 -1.59 -13.00 16.63
C GLN A 293 -2.60 -12.81 15.51
N LEU A 294 -3.66 -13.62 15.53
CA LEU A 294 -4.75 -13.51 14.57
C LEU A 294 -5.49 -12.17 14.70
N PHE A 295 -5.69 -11.66 15.92
CA PHE A 295 -6.33 -10.36 16.11
C PHE A 295 -5.49 -9.21 15.54
N VAL A 296 -4.18 -9.18 15.82
CA VAL A 296 -3.28 -8.14 15.30
C VAL A 296 -3.24 -8.15 13.77
N MET A 297 -3.12 -9.33 13.15
CA MET A 297 -3.15 -9.45 11.69
C MET A 297 -4.50 -9.04 11.11
N PHE A 298 -5.60 -9.39 11.77
CA PHE A 298 -6.93 -9.01 11.34
C PHE A 298 -7.14 -7.49 11.40
N SER A 299 -6.73 -6.84 12.49
CA SER A 299 -6.82 -5.39 12.64
C SER A 299 -6.07 -4.65 11.54
N LEU A 300 -4.86 -5.10 11.20
CA LEU A 300 -4.07 -4.47 10.14
C LEU A 300 -4.55 -4.84 8.74
N GLY A 301 -5.05 -6.06 8.55
CA GLY A 301 -5.75 -6.43 7.32
C GLY A 301 -6.93 -5.52 7.03
N ILE A 302 -7.71 -5.13 8.05
CA ILE A 302 -8.81 -4.16 7.89
C ILE A 302 -8.26 -2.82 7.41
N VAL A 303 -7.17 -2.33 8.03
CA VAL A 303 -6.53 -1.07 7.64
C VAL A 303 -6.09 -1.11 6.17
N VAL A 304 -5.47 -2.21 5.73
CA VAL A 304 -5.08 -2.40 4.32
C VAL A 304 -6.31 -2.39 3.40
N THR A 305 -7.37 -3.12 3.74
CA THR A 305 -8.63 -3.10 2.96
C THR A 305 -9.25 -1.70 2.88
N VAL A 306 -9.17 -0.91 3.97
CA VAL A 306 -9.66 0.48 3.97
C VAL A 306 -8.87 1.33 2.98
N PHE A 307 -7.55 1.17 2.86
CA PHE A 307 -6.77 1.87 1.84
C PHE A 307 -7.18 1.47 0.42
N SER A 308 -7.44 0.18 0.18
CA SER A 308 -7.97 -0.30 -1.11
C SER A 308 -9.31 0.36 -1.46
N ILE A 309 -10.18 0.58 -0.47
CA ILE A 309 -11.49 1.26 -0.65
C ILE A 309 -11.31 2.76 -0.89
N ILE A 310 -10.46 3.44 -0.12
CA ILE A 310 -10.19 4.88 -0.27
C ILE A 310 -9.61 5.17 -1.66
N ARG A 311 -8.89 4.23 -2.27
CA ARG A 311 -8.31 4.38 -3.62
C ARG A 311 -9.36 4.42 -4.75
N LEU A 312 -10.51 3.75 -4.60
CA LEU A 312 -11.51 3.57 -5.66
C LEU A 312 -12.06 4.90 -6.24
N PRO A 313 -12.49 5.89 -5.42
CA PRO A 313 -12.99 7.17 -5.93
C PRO A 313 -11.96 7.93 -6.78
N PHE A 314 -10.69 7.90 -6.38
CA PHE A 314 -9.63 8.54 -7.14
C PHE A 314 -9.45 7.85 -8.49
N LEU A 315 -9.47 6.52 -8.53
CA LEU A 315 -9.42 5.73 -9.76
C LEU A 315 -10.53 6.12 -10.74
N ILE A 316 -11.74 6.42 -10.23
CA ILE A 316 -12.88 6.85 -11.05
C ILE A 316 -12.67 8.25 -11.62
N SER A 317 -12.09 9.17 -10.83
CA SER A 317 -11.75 10.52 -11.29
C SER A 317 -10.69 10.49 -12.40
N LEU A 318 -9.71 9.58 -12.30
CA LEU A 318 -8.62 9.45 -13.27
C LEU A 318 -9.09 9.07 -14.67
N GLY A 319 -10.18 8.31 -14.82
CA GLY A 319 -10.72 7.97 -16.14
C GLY A 319 -11.21 9.16 -16.95
N LYS A 320 -11.27 10.37 -16.36
CA LYS A 320 -11.78 11.60 -16.98
C LYS A 320 -10.77 12.75 -17.00
N THR A 321 -9.56 12.57 -16.46
CA THR A 321 -8.60 13.67 -16.31
C THR A 321 -7.77 13.91 -17.57
N THR A 322 -7.49 15.18 -17.84
CA THR A 322 -6.53 15.63 -18.85
C THR A 322 -5.12 15.85 -18.27
N ASN A 323 -4.94 15.70 -16.96
CA ASN A 323 -3.68 15.94 -16.25
C ASN A 323 -3.27 14.76 -15.34
N PRO A 324 -2.91 13.61 -15.94
CA PRO A 324 -2.64 12.39 -15.18
C PRO A 324 -1.44 12.51 -14.24
N THR A 325 -0.37 13.24 -14.62
CA THR A 325 0.87 13.32 -13.81
C THR A 325 0.67 14.02 -12.46
N TRP A 326 -0.34 14.88 -12.35
CA TRP A 326 -0.72 15.56 -11.10
C TRP A 326 -1.72 14.75 -10.28
N GLU A 327 -2.76 14.22 -10.92
CA GLU A 327 -3.85 13.53 -10.21
C GLU A 327 -3.50 12.11 -9.75
N TYR A 328 -2.59 11.43 -10.44
CA TYR A 328 -2.19 10.06 -10.08
C TYR A 328 -1.41 10.00 -8.76
N VAL A 329 -0.84 11.12 -8.27
CA VAL A 329 0.00 11.13 -7.07
C VAL A 329 -0.70 10.55 -5.85
N GLU A 330 -1.94 10.95 -5.57
CA GLU A 330 -2.68 10.45 -4.40
C GLU A 330 -2.96 8.94 -4.54
N VAL A 331 -3.33 8.48 -5.74
CA VAL A 331 -3.56 7.06 -6.01
C VAL A 331 -2.29 6.25 -5.79
N THR A 332 -1.16 6.73 -6.29
CA THR A 332 0.13 6.06 -6.10
C THR A 332 0.54 6.04 -4.63
N ILE A 333 0.34 7.13 -3.88
CA ILE A 333 0.60 7.17 -2.42
C ILE A 333 -0.24 6.11 -1.70
N TRP A 334 -1.54 6.02 -1.98
CA TRP A 334 -2.40 5.01 -1.37
C TRP A 334 -1.97 3.59 -1.74
N SER A 335 -1.55 3.37 -2.99
CA SER A 335 -1.04 2.07 -3.44
C SER A 335 0.26 1.66 -2.78
N ILE A 336 1.19 2.60 -2.55
CA ILE A 336 2.40 2.34 -1.77
C ILE A 336 2.02 1.93 -0.33
N TRP A 337 1.17 2.71 0.33
CA TRP A 337 0.76 2.38 1.70
C TRP A 337 0.03 1.03 1.79
N GLU A 338 -0.77 0.67 0.79
CA GLU A 338 -1.44 -0.63 0.68
C GLU A 338 -0.42 -1.79 0.64
N THR A 339 0.61 -1.71 -0.22
CA THR A 339 1.62 -2.78 -0.34
C THR A 339 2.53 -2.85 0.88
N GLU A 340 3.07 -1.71 1.31
CA GLU A 340 4.05 -1.65 2.40
C GLU A 340 3.42 -2.05 3.74
N LEU A 341 2.19 -1.62 4.03
CA LEU A 341 1.50 -2.06 5.25
C LEU A 341 1.05 -3.52 5.19
N GLY A 342 0.81 -4.04 3.98
CA GLY A 342 0.64 -5.48 3.77
C GLY A 342 1.89 -6.26 4.23
N MET A 343 3.08 -5.80 3.86
CA MET A 343 4.35 -6.42 4.26
C MET A 343 4.61 -6.31 5.77
N VAL A 344 4.30 -5.15 6.35
CA VAL A 344 4.33 -4.95 7.81
C VAL A 344 3.38 -5.92 8.50
N CYS A 345 2.12 -6.01 8.05
CA CYS A 345 1.11 -6.92 8.58
C CYS A 345 1.57 -8.38 8.53
N ALA A 346 2.13 -8.80 7.40
CA ALA A 346 2.69 -10.13 7.24
C ALA A 346 3.82 -10.40 8.24
N SER A 347 4.65 -9.40 8.56
CA SER A 347 5.87 -9.55 9.36
C SER A 347 5.66 -9.52 10.89
N LEU A 348 4.58 -8.91 11.36
CA LEU A 348 4.30 -8.73 12.79
C LEU A 348 4.25 -10.00 13.65
N PRO A 349 3.71 -11.14 13.18
CA PRO A 349 3.71 -12.36 13.99
C PRO A 349 5.11 -12.79 14.42
N ALA A 350 6.09 -12.73 13.52
CA ALA A 350 7.48 -13.03 13.81
C ALA A 350 8.11 -11.97 14.73
N ILE A 351 7.90 -10.68 14.45
CA ILE A 351 8.41 -9.58 15.28
C ILE A 351 7.92 -9.71 16.73
N ARG A 352 6.66 -10.12 16.96
CA ARG A 352 6.13 -10.38 18.29
C ARG A 352 6.90 -11.49 19.03
N HIS A 353 7.26 -12.57 18.34
CA HIS A 353 8.07 -13.64 18.94
C HIS A 353 9.43 -13.12 19.38
N LEU A 354 10.05 -12.24 18.59
CA LEU A 354 11.31 -11.59 18.92
C LEU A 354 11.23 -10.74 20.19
N PHE A 355 10.23 -9.86 20.30
CA PHE A 355 10.05 -9.01 21.48
C PHE A 355 9.83 -9.83 22.75
N LYS A 356 9.09 -10.95 22.66
CA LYS A 356 8.89 -11.84 23.80
C LYS A 356 10.20 -12.48 24.29
N HIS A 357 11.10 -12.83 23.36
CA HIS A 357 12.35 -13.53 23.68
C HIS A 357 13.47 -12.57 24.10
N LEU A 358 13.57 -11.38 23.49
CA LEU A 358 14.61 -10.40 23.81
C LEU A 358 14.25 -9.49 24.99
N TRP A 359 12.97 -9.23 25.20
CA TRP A 359 12.51 -8.26 26.20
C TRP A 359 11.29 -8.76 26.99
N PRO A 360 11.41 -9.87 27.73
CA PRO A 360 10.30 -10.44 28.51
C PRO A 360 9.66 -9.41 29.46
N ASN A 361 10.47 -8.48 29.98
CA ASN A 361 10.01 -7.45 30.92
C ASN A 361 9.30 -6.26 30.26
N ALA A 362 9.58 -5.91 28.99
CA ALA A 362 8.95 -4.75 28.34
C ALA A 362 7.50 -5.04 27.92
N MET A 363 7.23 -6.27 27.48
CA MET A 363 5.85 -6.71 27.21
C MET A 363 5.02 -6.81 28.49
N ALA A 364 5.63 -7.18 29.62
CA ALA A 364 4.97 -7.14 30.93
C ALA A 364 4.62 -5.70 31.34
N THR A 365 5.49 -4.72 31.08
CA THR A 365 5.22 -3.29 31.33
C THR A 365 4.16 -2.69 30.39
N ILE A 366 4.12 -3.10 29.13
CA ILE A 366 3.08 -2.63 28.17
C ILE A 366 1.73 -3.27 28.50
N ALA A 367 1.70 -4.55 28.89
CA ALA A 367 0.49 -5.24 29.32
C ALA A 367 -0.05 -4.68 30.65
N SER A 368 0.81 -4.36 31.61
CA SER A 368 0.39 -3.73 32.87
C SER A 368 -0.13 -2.31 32.66
N LYS A 369 0.43 -1.55 31.72
CA LYS A 369 -0.10 -0.23 31.33
C LYS A 369 -1.44 -0.30 30.58
N MET A 370 -1.67 -1.33 29.76
CA MET A 370 -2.98 -1.53 29.10
C MET A 370 -4.06 -2.05 30.06
N SER A 371 -3.72 -2.83 31.10
CA SER A 371 -4.72 -3.34 32.04
C SER A 371 -5.15 -2.31 33.11
N PHE A 372 -4.42 -1.21 33.28
CA PHE A 372 -4.78 -0.16 34.25
C PHE A 372 -5.93 0.75 33.77
N SER A 373 -6.37 0.63 32.51
CA SER A 373 -7.49 1.42 31.98
C SER A 373 -8.88 0.83 32.25
N SER A 374 -9.01 -0.28 33.00
CA SER A 374 -10.31 -0.91 33.27
C SER A 374 -10.43 -1.49 34.68
N THR A 375 -10.18 -0.71 35.73
CA THR A 375 -10.84 -0.92 37.04
C THR A 375 -10.77 0.37 37.85
N ASN A 376 -11.85 1.14 37.87
CA ASN A 376 -12.16 2.01 39.00
C ASN A 376 -13.68 2.27 39.05
N LYS A 377 -14.24 2.16 40.27
CA LYS A 377 -15.65 1.95 40.68
C LYS A 377 -15.96 0.45 40.85
N ASP A 378 -16.12 -0.12 42.04
CA ASP A 378 -16.47 0.43 43.35
C ASP A 378 -15.78 -0.37 44.47
N SER A 379 -15.28 0.33 45.49
CA SER A 379 -14.98 -0.27 46.78
C SER A 379 -15.30 0.74 47.88
N THR A 380 -16.53 0.68 48.41
CA THR A 380 -16.85 1.20 49.73
C THR A 380 -17.84 0.25 50.39
N LEU A 381 -17.34 -0.58 51.32
CA LEU A 381 -17.84 -0.69 52.70
C LEU A 381 -17.32 -1.97 53.33
N ASP A 382 -16.17 -1.84 54.01
CA ASP A 382 -15.77 -2.71 55.10
C ASP A 382 -16.49 -2.29 56.38
N LYS A 383 -17.00 -3.30 57.11
CA LYS A 383 -16.81 -3.56 58.56
C LYS A 383 -18.07 -4.20 59.16
N SER A 384 -17.96 -5.44 59.62
CA SER A 384 -17.97 -5.70 61.06
C SER A 384 -17.57 -7.13 61.40
N ALA A 385 -16.97 -7.27 62.57
CA ALA A 385 -16.38 -8.47 63.14
C ALA A 385 -17.41 -9.48 63.67
N GLY A 386 -17.00 -10.75 63.77
CA GLY A 386 -17.72 -11.79 64.49
C GLY A 386 -17.03 -13.15 64.41
N SER A 387 -16.39 -13.55 65.49
CA SER A 387 -15.79 -14.87 65.71
C SER A 387 -16.84 -15.87 66.22
N TRP A 388 -16.81 -17.13 65.77
CA TRP A 388 -16.86 -18.39 66.56
C TRP A 388 -17.36 -19.60 65.74
N GLY A 389 -16.63 -20.71 65.82
CA GLY A 389 -17.16 -22.06 66.11
C GLY A 389 -17.91 -22.86 65.02
N GLY A 390 -17.22 -23.84 64.44
CA GLY A 390 -17.67 -25.25 64.43
C GLY A 390 -18.71 -25.76 63.41
N SER A 391 -18.30 -26.83 62.71
CA SER A 391 -19.10 -27.94 62.13
C SER A 391 -19.30 -28.01 60.61
N ARG A 392 -18.65 -29.04 60.06
CA ARG A 392 -19.06 -29.98 58.99
C ARG A 392 -20.19 -29.53 58.06
N GLY A 393 -19.84 -29.33 56.78
CA GLY A 393 -20.78 -29.26 55.67
C GLY A 393 -20.05 -29.53 54.35
N ALA A 394 -20.65 -30.36 53.52
CA ALA A 394 -20.03 -31.08 52.42
C ALA A 394 -19.71 -30.25 51.16
N ARG A 395 -18.77 -30.79 50.36
CA ARG A 395 -18.79 -30.84 48.89
C ARG A 395 -18.62 -29.50 48.13
N SER A 396 -17.41 -29.28 47.61
CA SER A 396 -17.25 -28.91 46.20
C SER A 396 -15.89 -29.41 45.70
N LYS A 397 -15.92 -30.36 44.75
CA LYS A 397 -14.76 -30.74 43.95
C LYS A 397 -14.41 -29.54 43.08
N THR A 398 -13.41 -28.77 43.47
CA THR A 398 -12.71 -27.89 42.52
C THR A 398 -11.75 -28.78 41.75
N ASP A 399 -12.11 -29.02 40.49
CA ASP A 399 -11.35 -29.77 39.51
C ASP A 399 -9.99 -29.07 39.31
N ASN A 400 -8.97 -29.54 40.04
CA ASN A 400 -7.59 -29.13 39.83
C ASN A 400 -7.17 -29.69 38.46
N LYS A 401 -7.42 -28.92 37.39
CA LYS A 401 -6.80 -29.17 36.08
C LYS A 401 -5.32 -28.86 36.20
N GLU A 402 -4.57 -29.88 36.58
CA GLU A 402 -3.14 -29.98 36.45
C GLU A 402 -2.80 -29.80 34.96
N TYR A 403 -2.33 -28.61 34.59
CA TYR A 403 -1.83 -28.36 33.24
C TYR A 403 -0.46 -29.03 33.13
N PHE A 404 -0.41 -30.17 32.46
CA PHE A 404 0.85 -30.72 32.00
C PHE A 404 1.51 -29.73 31.03
N GLU A 405 2.67 -29.21 31.45
CA GLU A 405 3.56 -28.42 30.61
C GLU A 405 4.13 -29.38 29.55
N LEU A 406 3.59 -29.32 28.33
CA LEU A 406 4.09 -30.11 27.21
C LEU A 406 5.43 -29.53 26.78
N ASP A 407 6.50 -30.25 27.11
CA ASP A 407 7.86 -29.98 26.64
C ASP A 407 7.87 -29.92 25.09
N GLU A 408 8.21 -28.74 24.59
CA GLU A 408 8.22 -28.34 23.18
C GLU A 408 9.15 -29.22 22.32
N ARG A 409 10.00 -30.02 22.97
CA ARG A 409 10.96 -30.96 22.36
C ARG A 409 10.32 -32.21 21.76
N SER A 410 9.10 -32.59 22.16
CA SER A 410 8.44 -33.83 21.72
C SER A 410 7.68 -33.73 20.38
N LEU A 411 7.47 -32.51 19.87
CA LEU A 411 6.79 -32.28 18.57
C LEU A 411 7.76 -32.30 17.37
N ILE A 412 9.03 -32.56 17.61
CA ILE A 412 10.07 -32.66 16.59
C ILE A 412 10.29 -34.15 16.33
N GLY A 413 9.77 -34.64 15.20
CA GLY A 413 10.07 -35.98 14.73
C GLY A 413 11.59 -36.18 14.68
N LYS A 414 12.09 -37.19 15.42
CA LYS A 414 13.47 -37.65 15.29
C LYS A 414 13.67 -38.17 13.87
N GLY A 415 14.48 -37.45 13.09
CA GLY A 415 15.29 -38.08 12.05
C GLY A 415 16.28 -39.06 12.71
N PRO A 416 16.77 -40.07 11.99
CA PRO A 416 17.51 -41.17 12.58
C PRO A 416 18.89 -40.69 13.04
N ASP A 417 19.16 -40.80 14.34
CA ASP A 417 20.52 -40.62 14.88
C ASP A 417 21.37 -41.86 14.55
N PRO A 418 22.66 -41.68 14.23
CA PRO A 418 23.56 -42.76 13.85
C PRO A 418 24.02 -43.56 15.08
N ALA A 419 24.01 -44.88 14.90
CA ALA A 419 24.77 -45.90 15.60
C ALA A 419 25.42 -45.54 16.96
N THR A 420 24.86 -46.11 18.03
CA THR A 420 25.65 -46.46 19.23
C THR A 420 25.38 -47.92 19.59
N ASN A 421 26.38 -48.75 19.29
CA ASN A 421 26.55 -50.10 19.83
C ASN A 421 26.60 -50.03 21.35
N VAL A 422 25.66 -50.68 22.03
CA VAL A 422 25.92 -51.29 23.35
C VAL A 422 25.17 -52.61 23.41
N SER A 423 25.96 -53.67 23.44
CA SER A 423 25.62 -55.05 23.75
C SER A 423 25.09 -55.19 25.18
N SER A 424 23.97 -55.89 25.35
CA SER A 424 23.65 -56.58 26.60
C SER A 424 22.75 -57.79 26.30
N THR A 425 23.39 -58.94 26.26
CA THR A 425 22.81 -60.25 26.55
C THR A 425 22.03 -60.22 27.87
N ASN A 426 20.83 -60.79 27.89
CA ASN A 426 20.44 -61.73 28.94
C ASN A 426 19.20 -62.54 28.55
N VAL A 427 19.39 -63.85 28.60
CA VAL A 427 18.42 -64.93 28.46
C VAL A 427 17.59 -64.98 29.74
N HIS A 428 16.26 -65.03 29.62
CA HIS A 428 15.41 -65.53 30.70
C HIS A 428 14.64 -66.76 30.22
N SER A 429 15.06 -67.90 30.77
CA SER A 429 14.28 -69.13 30.93
C SER A 429 13.43 -69.00 32.21
N MET A 430 12.19 -69.49 32.13
CA MET A 430 11.38 -70.14 33.19
C MET A 430 10.11 -70.62 32.45
N ALA A 431 9.80 -71.91 32.36
CA ALA A 431 9.38 -72.81 33.45
C ALA A 431 8.17 -72.25 34.20
#